data_AF-A0A928X193-F1
#
_entry.id   AF-A0A928X193-F1
#
_cell.length_a   1.000
_cell.length_b   1.000
_cell.length_c   1.000
_cell.angle_alpha   90.00
_cell.angle_beta   90.00
_cell.angle_gamma   90.00
#
_symmetry.space_group_name_H-M   'P 1'
#
loop_
_entity.id
_entity.type
_entity.pdbx_description
1 polymer ?
#
loop_
_entity_poly.entity_id
_entity_poly.type
_entity_poly.pdbx_seq_one_letter_code
_entity_poly.pdbx_strand_id
1 'polypeptide(L)'
;FGQEEETYNIVAAHGYFGRLIFQYASFNNSRSLHFLLGAWPVVGIWFTALGISTMAFNLNGFNFNQSIIDSQGRVIGSWADVLNRANLGMEVMHERNAHNFPLDLAAGEAAPVALTAPAINA
;
A
#
# COMPACT_ATOMS: atom_id res chain seq x y z
N PHE A 1 12.97 5.70 39.29
CA PHE A 1 12.88 4.83 38.10
C PHE A 1 12.56 3.43 38.59
N GLY A 2 11.65 2.71 37.92
CA GLY A 2 11.20 1.39 38.38
C GLY A 2 10.17 1.40 39.51
N GLN A 3 9.32 2.43 39.58
CA GLN A 3 8.17 2.42 40.50
C GLN A 3 7.12 1.41 40.01
N GLU A 4 6.37 0.81 40.94
CA GLU A 4 5.40 -0.25 40.63
C GLU A 4 4.06 0.30 40.13
N GLU A 5 3.70 1.53 40.51
CA GLU A 5 2.42 2.15 40.19
C GLU A 5 2.45 2.92 38.86
N GLU A 6 1.30 2.93 38.18
CA GLU A 6 1.09 3.70 36.95
C GLU A 6 1.12 5.21 37.21
N THR A 7 1.73 5.98 36.32
CA THR A 7 1.86 7.45 36.45
C THR A 7 0.63 8.23 36.00
N TYR A 8 -0.40 7.55 35.50
CA TYR A 8 -1.58 8.16 34.90
C TYR A 8 -2.83 7.31 35.17
N ASN A 9 -4.00 7.93 35.05
CA ASN A 9 -5.29 7.26 35.25
C ASN A 9 -5.94 6.91 33.89
N ILE A 10 -5.85 5.63 33.50
CA ILE A 10 -6.44 5.14 32.24
C ILE A 10 -7.97 5.23 32.21
N VAL A 11 -8.65 5.14 33.35
CA VAL A 11 -10.12 5.26 33.42
C VAL A 11 -10.54 6.69 33.10
N ALA A 12 -9.82 7.69 33.63
CA ALA A 12 -10.06 9.09 33.31
C ALA A 12 -9.79 9.38 31.82
N ALA A 13 -8.67 8.86 31.28
CA ALA A 13 -8.34 9.00 29.86
C ALA A 13 -9.39 8.33 28.95
N HIS A 14 -9.82 7.12 29.29
CA HIS A 14 -10.88 6.40 28.58
C HIS A 14 -12.19 7.18 28.60
N GLY A 15 -12.57 7.71 29.77
CA GLY A 15 -13.78 8.52 29.93
C GLY A 15 -13.73 9.86 29.20
N TYR A 16 -12.56 10.49 29.06
CA TYR A 16 -12.37 11.67 28.22
C TYR A 16 -12.57 11.32 26.74
N PHE A 17 -11.81 10.36 26.23
CA PHE A 17 -11.83 10.02 24.81
C PHE A 17 -13.16 9.39 24.37
N GLY A 18 -13.79 8.61 25.24
CA GLY A 18 -15.11 8.02 25.00
C GLY A 18 -16.24 9.06 24.93
N ARG A 19 -16.08 10.24 25.54
CA ARG A 19 -17.00 11.38 25.37
C ARG A 19 -16.67 12.21 24.13
N LEU A 20 -15.40 12.24 23.72
CA LEU A 20 -14.96 12.98 22.53
C LEU A 20 -15.46 12.33 21.23
N ILE A 21 -15.39 11.00 21.13
CA ILE A 21 -15.79 10.24 19.94
C ILE A 21 -17.09 9.48 20.20
N PHE A 22 -17.00 8.31 20.85
CA PHE A 22 -18.09 7.56 21.48
C PHE A 22 -17.47 6.45 22.35
N GLN A 23 -18.21 5.95 23.34
CA GLN A 23 -17.65 5.10 24.41
C GLN A 23 -16.88 3.87 23.92
N TYR A 24 -17.40 3.19 22.89
CA TYR A 24 -16.80 1.96 22.34
C TYR A 24 -15.59 2.20 21.41
N ALA A 25 -15.35 3.44 20.98
CA ALA A 25 -14.16 3.78 20.19
C ALA A 25 -12.89 3.92 21.06
N SER A 26 -13.04 3.90 22.39
CA SER A 26 -11.98 4.18 23.35
C SER A 26 -11.43 2.90 23.99
N PHE A 27 -10.12 2.84 24.19
CA PHE A 27 -9.46 1.73 24.87
C PHE A 27 -9.52 1.90 26.39
N ASN A 28 -10.03 0.89 27.10
CA ASN A 28 -9.96 0.78 28.56
C ASN A 28 -8.93 -0.27 29.02
N ASN A 29 -8.35 -1.04 28.09
CA ASN A 29 -7.25 -1.98 28.32
C ASN A 29 -5.96 -1.44 27.70
N SER A 30 -4.98 -1.12 28.57
CA SER A 30 -3.68 -0.57 28.15
C SER A 30 -2.93 -1.51 27.20
N ARG A 31 -3.01 -2.83 27.39
CA ARG A 31 -2.31 -3.81 26.54
C ARG A 31 -2.86 -3.79 25.12
N SER A 32 -4.18 -3.72 24.96
CA SER A 32 -4.82 -3.62 23.66
C SER A 32 -4.48 -2.31 22.95
N LEU A 33 -4.42 -1.20 23.69
CA LEU A 33 -3.98 0.09 23.16
C LEU A 33 -2.56 0.01 22.60
N HIS A 34 -1.60 -0.46 23.41
CA HIS A 34 -0.20 -0.54 22.99
C HIS A 34 0.02 -1.56 21.86
N PHE A 35 -0.72 -2.67 21.87
CA PHE A 35 -0.71 -3.61 20.75
C PHE A 35 -1.18 -2.94 19.45
N LEU A 36 -2.28 -2.19 19.48
CA LEU A 36 -2.76 -1.48 18.28
C LEU A 36 -1.75 -0.43 17.81
N LEU A 37 -1.15 0.33 18.73
CA LEU A 37 -0.12 1.33 18.40
C LEU A 37 1.08 0.71 17.69
N GLY A 38 1.47 -0.51 18.05
CA GLY A 38 2.50 -1.26 17.35
C GLY A 38 2.01 -1.89 16.03
N ALA A 39 0.87 -2.57 16.06
CA ALA A 39 0.36 -3.32 14.91
C ALA A 39 -0.05 -2.41 13.74
N TRP A 40 -0.67 -1.27 14.02
CA TRP A 40 -1.19 -0.36 12.99
C TRP A 40 -0.14 0.09 11.97
N PRO A 41 1.00 0.70 12.37
CA PRO A 41 2.03 1.08 11.41
C PRO A 41 2.74 -0.14 10.80
N VAL A 42 2.95 -1.21 11.58
CA VAL A 42 3.67 -2.42 11.11
C VAL A 42 2.93 -3.08 9.95
N VAL A 43 1.62 -3.29 10.09
CA VAL A 43 0.78 -3.88 9.02
C VAL A 43 0.78 -2.99 7.78
N GLY A 44 0.73 -1.66 7.93
CA GLY A 44 0.82 -0.73 6.80
C GLY A 44 2.14 -0.82 6.02
N ILE A 45 3.26 -0.95 6.72
CA ILE A 45 4.58 -1.13 6.10
C ILE A 45 4.69 -2.50 5.42
N TRP A 46 4.13 -3.56 6.00
CA TRP A 46 4.07 -4.87 5.35
C TRP A 46 3.33 -4.80 4.00
N PHE A 47 2.17 -4.15 3.94
CA PHE A 47 1.45 -3.99 2.67
C PHE A 47 2.21 -3.14 1.66
N THR A 48 2.92 -2.10 2.10
CA THR A 48 3.77 -1.30 1.21
C THR A 48 4.91 -2.14 0.62
N ALA A 49 5.58 -2.94 1.46
CA ALA A 49 6.65 -3.84 1.02
C ALA A 49 6.13 -4.93 0.06
N LEU A 50 4.95 -5.49 0.34
CA LEU A 50 4.28 -6.43 -0.56
C LEU A 50 3.91 -5.76 -1.90
N GLY A 51 3.40 -4.53 -1.88
CA GLY A 51 3.04 -3.78 -3.09
C GLY A 51 4.24 -3.53 -4.00
N ILE A 52 5.40 -3.13 -3.45
CA ILE A 52 6.64 -2.99 -4.23
C ILE A 52 7.09 -4.36 -4.77
N SER A 53 7.02 -5.40 -3.94
CA SER A 53 7.38 -6.77 -4.35
C SER A 53 6.52 -7.28 -5.50
N THR A 54 5.23 -6.93 -5.57
CA THR A 54 4.36 -7.32 -6.69
C THR A 54 4.57 -6.46 -7.93
N MET A 55 4.78 -5.14 -7.76
CA MET A 55 5.08 -4.25 -8.88
C MET A 55 6.42 -4.57 -9.54
N ALA A 56 7.37 -5.17 -8.80
CA ALA A 56 8.61 -5.70 -9.36
C ALA A 56 8.41 -6.78 -10.44
N PHE A 57 7.24 -7.45 -10.45
CA PHE A 57 6.84 -8.40 -11.49
C PHE A 57 5.79 -7.81 -12.44
N ASN A 58 5.78 -6.48 -12.60
CA ASN A 58 4.89 -5.73 -13.49
C ASN A 58 3.38 -5.88 -13.19
N LEU A 59 3.02 -6.33 -11.97
CA LEU A 59 1.64 -6.27 -11.47
C LEU A 59 1.40 -4.88 -10.87
N ASN A 60 0.99 -3.96 -11.74
CA ASN A 60 0.86 -2.54 -11.43
C ASN A 60 -0.47 -2.18 -10.73
N GLY A 61 -0.58 -0.93 -10.31
CA GLY A 61 -1.81 -0.36 -9.77
C GLY A 61 -2.96 -0.30 -10.78
N PHE A 62 -4.13 0.11 -10.31
CA PHE A 62 -5.31 0.23 -11.16
C PHE A 62 -5.10 1.17 -12.34
N ASN A 63 -5.61 0.78 -13.50
CA ASN A 63 -5.64 1.59 -14.70
C ASN A 63 -7.08 1.94 -15.03
N PHE A 64 -7.43 3.22 -14.88
CA PHE A 64 -8.76 3.77 -15.20
C PHE A 64 -8.70 4.80 -16.34
N ASN A 65 -7.75 4.65 -17.25
CA ASN A 65 -7.63 5.53 -18.41
C ASN A 65 -8.90 5.44 -19.27
N GLN A 66 -9.51 6.59 -19.56
CA GLN A 66 -10.71 6.71 -20.38
C GLN A 66 -11.90 5.85 -19.91
N SER A 67 -11.99 5.58 -18.60
CA SER A 67 -12.99 4.66 -18.05
C SER A 67 -14.42 5.22 -18.02
N ILE A 68 -14.61 6.51 -18.28
CA ILE A 68 -15.94 7.14 -18.32
C ILE A 68 -16.22 7.58 -19.76
N ILE A 69 -17.34 7.10 -20.32
CA ILE A 69 -17.74 7.34 -21.70
C ILE A 69 -19.19 7.83 -21.71
N ASP A 70 -19.50 8.83 -22.54
CA ASP A 70 -20.87 9.30 -22.73
C ASP A 70 -21.69 8.41 -23.69
N SER A 71 -22.97 8.72 -23.87
CA SER A 71 -23.85 7.98 -24.78
C SER A 71 -23.44 8.03 -26.25
N GLN A 72 -22.54 8.95 -26.64
CA GLN A 72 -22.02 9.10 -28.00
C GLN A 72 -20.67 8.41 -28.18
N GLY A 73 -20.15 7.73 -27.15
CA GLY A 73 -18.84 7.08 -27.21
C GLY A 73 -17.66 8.02 -26.96
N ARG A 74 -17.90 9.25 -26.48
CA ARG A 74 -16.83 10.21 -26.18
C ARG A 74 -16.34 10.03 -24.75
N VAL A 75 -15.03 10.10 -24.57
CA VAL A 75 -14.39 10.01 -23.26
C VAL A 75 -14.70 11.26 -22.45
N ILE A 76 -15.17 11.06 -21.21
CA ILE A 76 -15.28 12.10 -20.19
C ILE A 76 -14.04 11.99 -19.30
N GLY A 77 -13.18 13.00 -19.34
CA GLY A 77 -11.94 13.02 -18.57
C GLY A 77 -12.19 13.00 -17.05
N SER A 78 -11.39 12.20 -16.35
CA SER A 78 -11.39 12.03 -14.89
C SER A 78 -10.05 12.42 -14.28
N TRP A 79 -9.94 12.37 -12.94
CA TRP A 79 -8.65 12.52 -12.26
C TRP A 79 -7.64 11.44 -12.64
N ALA A 80 -8.08 10.23 -13.01
CA ALA A 80 -7.19 9.18 -13.50
C ALA A 80 -6.52 9.58 -14.82
N ASP A 81 -7.25 10.23 -15.72
CA ASP A 81 -6.70 10.71 -17.00
C ASP A 81 -5.69 11.86 -16.80
N VAL A 82 -5.89 12.69 -15.77
CA VAL A 82 -4.92 13.74 -15.39
C VAL A 82 -3.63 13.11 -14.85
N LEU A 83 -3.74 12.11 -13.97
CA LEU A 83 -2.59 11.36 -13.48
C LEU A 83 -1.86 10.65 -14.61
N ASN A 84 -2.58 10.06 -15.56
CA ASN A 84 -1.98 9.42 -16.74
C ASN A 84 -1.16 10.41 -17.58
N ARG A 85 -1.61 11.66 -17.74
CA ARG A 85 -0.82 12.70 -18.43
C ARG A 85 0.48 13.05 -17.70
N ALA A 86 0.44 13.11 -16.37
CA ALA A 86 1.66 13.30 -15.57
C ALA A 86 2.61 12.10 -15.71
N ASN A 87 2.07 10.88 -15.69
CA ASN A 87 2.85 9.65 -15.89
C ASN A 87 3.53 9.62 -17.26
N LEU A 88 2.81 9.96 -18.34
CA LEU A 88 3.38 10.09 -19.68
C LEU A 88 4.53 11.11 -19.73
N GLY A 89 4.40 12.24 -19.02
CA GLY A 89 5.46 13.23 -18.92
C GLY A 89 6.74 12.70 -18.25
N MET A 90 6.59 11.83 -17.25
CA MET A 90 7.73 11.14 -16.62
C MET A 90 8.33 10.08 -17.56
N GLU A 91 7.49 9.24 -18.16
CA GLU A 91 7.88 8.14 -19.06
C GLU A 91 8.73 8.65 -20.23
N VAL A 92 8.28 9.69 -20.95
CA VAL A 92 8.98 10.19 -22.13
C VAL A 92 10.29 10.93 -21.82
N MET A 93 10.50 11.34 -20.57
CA MET A 93 11.68 12.10 -20.15
C MET A 93 12.69 11.27 -19.34
N HIS A 94 12.24 10.19 -18.71
CA HIS A 94 13.09 9.29 -17.95
C HIS A 94 14.11 8.60 -18.87
N GLU A 95 15.35 8.47 -18.40
CA GLU A 95 16.42 7.80 -19.15
C GLU A 95 16.54 8.24 -20.63
N ARG A 96 16.48 9.56 -20.87
CA ARG A 96 16.39 10.22 -22.19
C ARG A 96 17.30 9.72 -23.33
N ASN A 97 18.39 9.01 -23.02
CA ASN A 97 19.37 8.50 -24.00
C ASN A 97 19.56 6.96 -23.93
N ALA A 98 18.76 6.24 -23.14
CA ALA A 98 18.92 4.79 -22.95
C ALA A 98 18.06 3.95 -23.92
N HIS A 99 16.97 4.54 -24.44
CA HIS A 99 15.98 3.82 -25.24
C HIS A 99 16.19 4.03 -26.74
N ASN A 100 16.38 2.93 -27.47
CA ASN A 100 16.47 2.92 -28.95
C ASN A 100 15.22 2.33 -29.62
N PHE A 101 14.32 1.73 -28.82
CA PHE A 101 13.09 1.10 -29.27
C PHE A 101 11.89 1.81 -28.64
N PRO A 102 10.72 1.80 -29.30
CA PRO A 102 9.55 2.56 -28.86
C PRO A 102 8.83 1.97 -27.63
N LEU A 103 9.13 0.73 -27.23
CA LEU A 103 8.54 0.08 -26.07
C LEU A 103 9.60 -0.15 -25.01
N ASP A 104 9.37 0.40 -23.82
CA ASP A 104 10.17 0.11 -22.64
C ASP A 104 9.69 -1.22 -22.02
N LEU A 105 10.42 -2.28 -22.31
CA LEU A 105 10.17 -3.63 -21.79
C LEU A 105 11.46 -4.16 -21.21
N ALA A 106 11.41 -4.58 -19.94
CA ALA A 106 12.47 -5.35 -19.31
C ALA A 106 12.05 -6.82 -19.27
N ALA A 107 12.71 -7.66 -20.06
CA ALA A 107 12.58 -9.11 -19.99
C ALA A 107 13.97 -9.73 -19.79
N GLY A 108 14.08 -10.64 -18.82
CA GLY A 108 15.23 -11.52 -18.67
C GLY A 108 15.01 -12.85 -19.38
N GLU A 109 16.01 -13.73 -19.36
CA GLU A 109 15.79 -15.14 -19.73
C GLU A 109 14.71 -15.75 -18.83
N ALA A 110 13.84 -16.59 -19.41
CA ALA A 110 12.81 -17.28 -18.66
C ALA A 110 13.45 -18.20 -17.60
N ALA A 111 13.29 -17.87 -16.33
CA ALA A 111 13.75 -18.73 -15.24
C ALA A 111 12.87 -20.00 -15.20
N PRO A 112 13.47 -21.20 -15.21
CA PRO A 112 12.70 -22.44 -15.11
C PRO A 112 12.03 -22.49 -13.73
N VAL A 113 10.69 -22.56 -13.71
CA VAL A 113 9.92 -22.75 -12.49
C VAL A 113 10.05 -24.21 -12.06
N ALA A 114 10.49 -24.44 -10.82
CA ALA A 114 10.51 -25.78 -10.25
C ALA A 114 9.08 -26.30 -10.09
N LEU A 115 8.67 -27.19 -11.00
CA LEU A 115 7.35 -27.84 -10.96
C LEU A 115 7.28 -28.99 -9.94
N THR A 116 8.41 -29.37 -9.35
CA THR A 116 8.53 -30.45 -8.36
C THR A 116 9.19 -29.93 -7.09
N ALA A 117 8.54 -30.16 -5.95
CA ALA A 117 9.13 -29.85 -4.64
C ALA A 117 10.34 -30.76 -4.38
N PRO A 118 11.41 -30.27 -3.74
CA PRO A 118 12.54 -31.10 -3.34
C PRO A 118 12.07 -32.23 -2.40
N ALA A 119 12.51 -33.46 -2.67
CA ALA A 119 12.27 -34.57 -1.74
C ALA A 119 13.09 -34.33 -0.47
N ILE A 120 12.42 -34.29 0.68
CA ILE A 120 13.09 -34.32 1.98
C ILE A 120 13.44 -35.78 2.26
N ASN A 121 14.72 -36.14 2.13
CA ASN A 121 15.21 -37.42 2.66
C ASN A 121 15.25 -37.31 4.20
N ALA A 122 14.49 -38.17 4.86
CA ALA A 122 14.51 -38.35 6.30
C ALA A 122 15.77 -39.10 6.76
#